data_AF-U6K909-F1
#
_entry.id   AF-U6K909-F1
#
_cell.length_a   1.000
_cell.length_b   1.000
_cell.length_c   1.000
_cell.angle_alpha   90.00
_cell.angle_beta   90.00
_cell.angle_gamma   90.00
#
_symmetry.space_group_name_H-M   'P 1'
#
loop_
_entity.id
_entity.type
_entity.pdbx_description
1 polymer ?
#
loop_
_entity_poly.entity_id
_entity_poly.type
_entity_poly.pdbx_seq_one_letter_code
_entity_poly.pdbx_strand_id
1 'polypeptide(L)'
;MALLFGYGLAVHLKVYPVIYGVPILLYMQPGALPDNLTTLPRRPTGLWQQLLWVVVKAPVAALLLPFRVCWFLLWRMGRRQWAFGLLSVATCFAVGCLFYYMYGFPFVFESYLYHATRSDHRHNMSPYFYLLYLDSVAPVKAPVSIFCCLFFLVYLVVVLILMLVVLDDFFCLYFLWWLCLLPFAVGATDMKKDTLLQTGLAMAVFQVTCLFWLFYGYELEFEGKPVFLELALASAVFASSQMGLVVFFAHKIRSKNKMQRATDAASASSAAAVLERKRV
;
A
#
# COMPACT_ATOMS: atom_id res chain seq x y z
N MET A 1 -10.89 28.77 7.67
CA MET A 1 -11.55 27.87 6.70
C MET A 1 -10.79 27.77 5.37
N ALA A 2 -10.52 28.86 4.64
CA ALA A 2 -9.76 28.81 3.38
C ALA A 2 -8.32 28.24 3.51
N LEU A 3 -7.61 28.57 4.59
CA LEU A 3 -6.26 28.05 4.86
C LEU A 3 -6.26 26.54 5.19
N LEU A 4 -7.28 26.05 5.91
CA LEU A 4 -7.46 24.62 6.21
C LEU A 4 -7.79 23.83 4.94
N PHE A 5 -8.63 24.38 4.07
CA PHE A 5 -8.93 23.79 2.77
C PHE A 5 -7.70 23.75 1.86
N GLY A 6 -6.94 24.86 1.79
CA GLY A 6 -5.68 24.93 1.03
C GLY A 6 -4.63 23.96 1.57
N TYR A 7 -4.52 23.80 2.89
CA TYR A 7 -3.63 22.83 3.52
C TYR A 7 -4.05 21.39 3.21
N GLY A 8 -5.34 21.07 3.33
CA GLY A 8 -5.88 19.76 2.95
C GLY A 8 -5.60 19.43 1.47
N LEU A 9 -5.85 20.38 0.57
CA LEU A 9 -5.58 20.23 -0.86
C LEU A 9 -4.08 20.03 -1.14
N ALA A 10 -3.22 20.81 -0.47
CA ALA A 10 -1.77 20.70 -0.63
C ALA A 10 -1.25 19.33 -0.18
N VAL A 11 -1.73 18.77 0.93
CA VAL A 11 -1.36 17.42 1.38
C VAL A 11 -1.76 16.36 0.34
N HIS A 12 -2.97 16.49 -0.23
CA HIS A 12 -3.47 15.51 -1.21
C HIS A 12 -2.77 15.65 -2.57
N LEU A 13 -2.41 16.85 -3.02
CA LEU A 13 -1.72 17.06 -4.32
C LEU A 13 -0.21 16.76 -4.27
N LYS A 14 0.40 16.70 -3.09
CA LYS A 14 1.85 16.45 -2.94
C LYS A 14 2.22 14.99 -3.14
N VAL A 15 1.45 14.07 -2.55
CA VAL A 15 1.90 12.67 -2.41
C VAL A 15 1.06 11.70 -3.24
N TYR A 16 -0.23 11.97 -3.43
CA TYR A 16 -1.13 11.10 -4.18
C TYR A 16 -0.69 10.91 -5.65
N PRO A 17 -0.24 11.94 -6.39
CA PRO A 17 0.20 11.75 -7.77
C PRO A 17 1.40 10.80 -7.90
N VAL A 18 2.29 10.78 -6.91
CA VAL A 18 3.47 9.91 -6.88
C VAL A 18 3.04 8.47 -6.53
N ILE A 19 2.23 8.31 -5.50
CA ILE A 19 1.80 6.99 -5.01
C ILE A 19 0.85 6.30 -5.99
N TYR A 20 -0.13 7.03 -6.53
CA TYR A 20 -1.10 6.47 -7.47
C TYR A 20 -0.66 6.54 -8.92
N GLY A 21 0.43 7.24 -9.23
CA GLY A 21 0.94 7.37 -10.60
C GLY A 21 1.16 6.01 -11.26
N VAL A 22 1.87 5.09 -10.60
CA VAL A 22 2.15 3.75 -11.14
C VAL A 22 0.85 2.92 -11.33
N PRO A 23 -0.02 2.75 -10.32
CA PRO A 23 -1.31 2.07 -10.50
C PRO A 23 -2.19 2.65 -11.61
N ILE A 24 -2.31 3.99 -11.70
CA ILE A 24 -3.11 4.66 -12.73
C ILE A 24 -2.51 4.42 -14.11
N LEU A 25 -1.19 4.55 -14.24
CA LEU A 25 -0.50 4.30 -15.51
C LEU A 25 -0.68 2.84 -15.95
N LEU A 26 -0.60 1.88 -15.03
CA LEU A 26 -0.89 0.47 -15.32
C LEU A 26 -2.35 0.24 -15.73
N TYR A 27 -3.31 0.90 -15.07
CA TYR A 27 -4.72 0.82 -15.45
C TYR A 27 -4.97 1.37 -16.87
N MET A 28 -4.24 2.41 -17.26
CA MET A 28 -4.30 3.00 -18.60
C MET A 28 -3.53 2.21 -19.67
N GLN A 29 -2.80 1.14 -19.31
CA GLN A 29 -2.02 0.36 -20.29
C GLN A 29 -2.93 -0.32 -21.32
N PRO A 30 -2.69 -0.13 -22.63
CA PRO A 30 -3.44 -0.84 -23.65
C PRO A 30 -2.95 -2.29 -23.79
N GLY A 31 -3.89 -3.22 -23.76
CA GLY A 31 -3.64 -4.66 -23.95
C GLY A 31 -3.32 -5.41 -22.66
N ALA A 32 -3.00 -6.70 -22.80
CA ALA A 32 -2.66 -7.54 -21.66
C ALA A 32 -1.27 -7.19 -21.12
N LEU A 33 -1.17 -7.08 -19.79
CA LEU A 33 0.10 -7.00 -19.09
C LEU A 33 0.89 -8.32 -19.27
N PRO A 34 2.22 -8.27 -19.43
CA PRO A 34 3.03 -9.48 -19.48
C PRO A 34 2.83 -10.33 -18.22
N ASP A 35 2.61 -11.64 -18.37
CA ASP A 35 2.36 -12.55 -17.23
C ASP A 35 3.50 -12.55 -16.20
N ASN A 36 4.72 -12.25 -16.63
CA ASN A 36 5.92 -12.19 -15.78
C ASN A 36 6.13 -10.84 -15.09
N LEU A 37 5.31 -9.82 -15.37
CA LEU A 37 5.53 -8.47 -14.86
C LEU A 37 5.24 -8.37 -13.35
N THR A 38 4.14 -8.99 -12.91
CA THR A 38 3.64 -8.92 -11.54
C THR A 38 3.71 -10.25 -10.79
N THR A 39 4.20 -11.31 -11.44
CA THR A 39 4.26 -12.64 -10.84
C THR A 39 5.61 -12.91 -10.19
N LEU A 40 5.56 -13.49 -8.99
CA LEU A 40 6.74 -14.02 -8.30
C LEU A 40 7.15 -15.37 -8.90
N PRO A 41 8.44 -15.75 -8.82
CA PRO A 41 8.92 -17.05 -9.26
C PRO A 41 8.14 -18.18 -8.59
N ARG A 42 7.81 -19.26 -9.31
CA ARG A 42 7.06 -20.40 -8.73
C ARG A 42 7.81 -21.02 -7.56
N ARG A 43 7.07 -21.41 -6.52
CA ARG A 43 7.61 -22.11 -5.34
C ARG A 43 8.09 -23.52 -5.73
N PRO A 44 9.34 -23.89 -5.43
CA PRO A 44 9.87 -25.23 -5.73
C PRO A 44 9.35 -26.30 -4.75
N THR A 45 9.47 -27.58 -5.11
CA THR A 45 8.95 -28.72 -4.32
C THR A 45 9.91 -29.22 -3.24
N GLY A 46 11.24 -29.11 -3.41
CA GLY A 46 12.23 -29.61 -2.44
C GLY A 46 12.44 -28.69 -1.22
N LEU A 47 12.62 -29.27 -0.03
CA LEU A 47 12.78 -28.52 1.25
C LEU A 47 13.87 -27.43 1.18
N TRP A 48 15.09 -27.80 0.79
CA TRP A 48 16.21 -26.86 0.68
C TRP A 48 16.00 -25.78 -0.38
N GLN A 49 15.34 -26.15 -1.49
CA GLN A 49 14.97 -25.20 -2.54
C GLN A 49 13.86 -24.25 -2.06
N GLN A 50 12.94 -24.73 -1.22
CA GLN A 50 11.92 -23.88 -0.59
C GLN A 50 12.55 -22.90 0.39
N LEU A 51 13.52 -23.35 1.21
CA LEU A 51 14.25 -22.45 2.10
C LEU A 51 14.98 -21.36 1.32
N LEU A 52 15.76 -21.72 0.29
CA LEU A 52 16.41 -20.74 -0.59
C LEU A 52 15.41 -19.83 -1.31
N TRP A 53 14.24 -20.36 -1.69
CA TRP A 53 13.21 -19.57 -2.34
C TRP A 53 12.59 -18.55 -1.38
N VAL A 54 12.27 -18.94 -0.15
CA VAL A 54 11.67 -18.07 0.88
C VAL A 54 12.67 -17.02 1.36
N VAL A 55 13.93 -17.39 1.56
CA VAL A 55 14.95 -16.48 2.14
C VAL A 55 15.55 -15.55 1.09
N VAL A 56 15.70 -15.99 -0.16
CA VAL A 56 16.45 -15.24 -1.18
C VAL A 56 15.59 -14.92 -2.40
N LYS A 57 15.10 -15.93 -3.14
CA LYS A 57 14.53 -15.69 -4.47
C LYS A 57 13.23 -14.88 -4.43
N ALA A 58 12.30 -15.22 -3.55
CA ALA A 58 11.01 -14.53 -3.46
C ALA A 58 11.17 -13.09 -2.94
N PRO A 59 11.93 -12.82 -1.85
CA PRO A 59 12.19 -11.46 -1.40
C PRO A 59 12.90 -10.60 -2.45
N VAL A 60 13.93 -11.13 -3.12
CA VAL A 60 14.64 -10.39 -4.18
C VAL A 60 13.73 -10.12 -5.37
N ALA A 61 12.95 -11.11 -5.81
CA ALA A 61 12.01 -10.91 -6.91
C ALA A 61 10.91 -9.91 -6.56
N ALA A 62 10.44 -9.91 -5.30
CA ALA A 62 9.50 -8.94 -4.80
C ALA A 62 10.14 -7.54 -4.80
N LEU A 63 11.33 -7.38 -4.22
CA LEU A 63 12.05 -6.11 -4.16
C LEU A 63 12.31 -5.51 -5.56
N LEU A 64 12.56 -6.35 -6.55
CA LEU A 64 12.76 -5.92 -7.94
C LEU A 64 11.46 -5.64 -8.72
N LEU A 65 10.30 -6.02 -8.18
CA LEU A 65 9.00 -5.86 -8.84
C LEU A 65 8.66 -4.40 -9.20
N PRO A 66 8.76 -3.40 -8.31
CA PRO A 66 8.50 -2.01 -8.66
C PRO A 66 9.43 -1.52 -9.77
N PHE A 67 10.71 -1.90 -9.74
CA PHE A 67 11.67 -1.54 -10.79
C PHE A 67 11.30 -2.16 -12.14
N ARG A 68 10.87 -3.44 -12.17
CA ARG A 68 10.39 -4.09 -13.40
C ARG A 68 9.15 -3.40 -13.97
N VAL A 69 8.21 -3.06 -13.10
CA VAL A 69 6.97 -2.35 -13.44
C VAL A 69 7.29 -0.96 -14.00
N CYS A 70 8.09 -0.17 -13.30
CA CYS A 70 8.52 1.15 -13.74
C CYS A 70 9.29 1.08 -15.06
N TRP A 71 10.22 0.13 -15.20
CA TRP A 71 10.96 -0.08 -16.44
C TRP A 71 10.05 -0.42 -17.63
N PHE A 72 9.10 -1.34 -17.41
CA PHE A 72 8.08 -1.68 -18.42
C PHE A 72 7.23 -0.48 -18.80
N LEU A 73 6.76 0.30 -17.82
CA LEU A 73 5.96 1.50 -18.05
C LEU A 73 6.76 2.53 -18.86
N LEU A 74 7.99 2.85 -18.46
CA LEU A 74 8.84 3.82 -19.15
C LEU A 74 9.05 3.49 -20.63
N TRP A 75 9.19 2.20 -20.96
CA TRP A 75 9.41 1.77 -22.34
C TRP A 75 8.13 1.69 -23.18
N ARG A 76 6.97 1.45 -22.55
CA ARG A 76 5.71 1.12 -23.25
C ARG A 76 4.62 2.19 -23.11
N MET A 77 4.90 3.30 -22.44
CA MET A 77 3.92 4.37 -22.26
C MET A 77 3.47 4.96 -23.59
N GLY A 78 2.15 4.94 -23.82
CA GLY A 78 1.51 5.56 -24.98
C GLY A 78 1.30 7.06 -24.82
N ARG A 79 0.84 7.73 -25.89
CA ARG A 79 0.64 9.19 -25.91
C ARG A 79 -0.26 9.70 -24.78
N ARG A 80 -1.35 8.98 -24.47
CA ARG A 80 -2.29 9.37 -23.40
C ARG A 80 -1.66 9.29 -22.00
N GLN A 81 -0.83 8.27 -21.77
CA GLN A 81 -0.13 8.09 -20.50
C GLN A 81 0.96 9.14 -20.31
N TRP A 82 1.72 9.46 -21.37
CA TRP A 82 2.66 10.58 -21.36
C TRP A 82 1.95 11.92 -21.12
N ALA A 83 0.85 12.19 -21.82
CA ALA A 83 0.07 13.41 -21.62
C ALA A 83 -0.43 13.53 -20.17
N PHE A 84 -0.98 12.45 -19.60
CA PHE A 84 -1.42 12.42 -18.21
C PHE A 84 -0.27 12.65 -17.22
N GLY A 85 0.85 11.94 -17.41
CA GLY A 85 2.02 12.06 -16.54
C GLY A 85 2.62 13.46 -16.57
N LEU A 86 2.83 14.01 -17.77
CA LEU A 86 3.37 15.37 -17.94
C LEU A 86 2.42 16.44 -17.40
N LEU A 87 1.11 16.31 -17.64
CA LEU A 87 0.12 17.25 -17.10
C LEU A 87 0.09 17.20 -15.56
N SER A 88 0.16 16.01 -14.98
CA SER A 88 0.22 15.84 -13.52
C SER A 88 1.47 16.49 -12.92
N VAL A 89 2.64 16.21 -13.51
CA VAL A 89 3.91 16.81 -13.08
C VAL A 89 3.88 18.32 -13.23
N ALA A 90 3.41 18.84 -14.37
CA ALA A 90 3.31 20.27 -14.62
C ALA A 90 2.37 20.96 -13.62
N THR A 91 1.24 20.33 -13.28
CA THR A 91 0.28 20.86 -12.32
C THR A 91 0.88 20.90 -10.91
N CYS A 92 1.48 19.79 -10.46
CA CYS A 92 2.13 19.72 -9.15
C CYS A 92 3.30 20.70 -9.05
N PHE A 93 4.11 20.83 -10.10
CA PHE A 93 5.22 21.78 -10.16
C PHE A 93 4.71 23.23 -10.12
N ALA A 94 3.69 23.58 -10.91
CA ALA A 94 3.11 24.93 -10.91
C ALA A 94 2.55 25.31 -9.53
N VAL A 95 1.84 24.40 -8.87
CA VAL A 95 1.32 24.61 -7.51
C VAL A 95 2.46 24.70 -6.51
N GLY A 96 3.49 23.86 -6.63
CA GLY A 96 4.69 23.92 -5.79
C GLY A 96 5.45 25.24 -5.93
N CYS A 97 5.63 25.73 -7.15
CA CYS A 97 6.22 27.03 -7.45
C CYS A 97 5.39 28.18 -6.88
N LEU A 98 4.05 28.10 -6.98
CA LEU A 98 3.16 29.09 -6.38
C LEU A 98 3.35 29.17 -4.85
N PHE A 99 3.39 28.02 -4.18
CA PHE A 99 3.63 27.99 -2.73
C PHE A 99 5.04 28.45 -2.35
N TYR A 100 6.04 28.09 -3.14
CA TYR A 100 7.40 28.62 -2.93
C TYR A 100 7.45 30.13 -3.12
N TYR A 101 6.74 30.68 -4.11
CA TYR A 101 6.64 32.13 -4.31
C TYR A 101 5.97 32.83 -3.12
N MET A 102 4.92 32.24 -2.55
CA MET A 102 4.20 32.82 -1.41
C MET A 102 4.96 32.73 -0.08
N TYR A 103 5.66 31.61 0.16
CA TYR A 103 6.17 31.25 1.49
C TYR A 103 7.69 31.06 1.55
N GLY A 104 8.39 31.07 0.41
CA GLY A 104 9.84 30.92 0.31
C GLY A 104 10.37 29.55 0.75
N PHE A 105 11.62 29.53 1.23
CA PHE A 105 12.26 28.32 1.76
C PHE A 105 11.51 27.63 2.91
N PRO A 106 10.86 28.35 3.86
CA PRO A 106 10.02 27.72 4.88
C PRO A 106 9.01 26.71 4.33
N PHE A 107 8.40 26.97 3.17
CA PHE A 107 7.51 25.99 2.54
C PHE A 107 8.23 24.69 2.18
N VAL A 108 9.43 24.78 1.60
CA VAL A 108 10.22 23.60 1.21
C VAL A 108 10.67 22.83 2.44
N PHE A 109 11.15 23.55 3.45
CA PHE A 109 11.62 22.96 4.68
C PHE A 109 10.48 22.21 5.39
N GLU A 110 9.40 22.89 5.72
CA GLU A 110 8.28 22.31 6.46
C GLU A 110 7.52 21.24 5.65
N SER A 111 7.47 21.35 4.32
CA SER A 111 6.74 20.39 3.47
C SER A 111 7.53 19.12 3.15
N TYR A 112 8.85 19.21 3.02
CA TYR A 112 9.67 18.12 2.49
C TYR A 112 10.84 17.74 3.39
N LEU A 113 11.62 18.72 3.85
CA LEU A 113 12.90 18.45 4.52
C LEU A 113 12.74 18.15 6.02
N TYR A 114 11.79 18.81 6.68
CA TYR A 114 11.56 18.72 8.12
C TYR A 114 11.26 17.28 8.56
N HIS A 115 10.52 16.54 7.74
CA HIS A 115 10.19 15.13 7.98
C HIS A 115 11.42 14.21 7.92
N ALA A 116 12.47 14.56 7.17
CA ALA A 116 13.70 13.76 7.13
C ALA A 116 14.54 13.91 8.41
N THR A 117 14.38 15.01 9.13
CA THR A 117 15.16 15.32 10.34
C THR A 117 14.41 15.00 11.65
N ARG A 118 13.09 14.81 11.59
CA ARG A 118 12.25 14.62 12.78
C ARG A 118 12.08 13.14 13.11
N SER A 119 12.44 12.76 14.33
CA SER A 119 12.10 11.46 14.92
C SER A 119 10.83 11.56 15.75
N ASP A 120 9.67 11.32 15.13
CA ASP A 120 8.39 11.32 15.84
C ASP A 120 7.98 9.90 16.28
N HIS A 121 8.10 9.63 17.57
CA HIS A 121 7.70 8.36 18.17
C HIS A 121 6.28 8.41 18.76
N ARG A 122 5.69 9.59 18.99
CA ARG A 122 4.37 9.71 19.62
C ARG A 122 3.22 9.67 18.61
N HIS A 123 3.47 10.11 17.38
CA HIS A 123 2.48 10.14 16.30
C HIS A 123 2.63 8.99 15.30
N ASN A 124 3.35 7.95 15.69
CA ASN A 124 3.66 6.83 14.84
C ASN A 124 2.66 5.69 15.09
N MET A 125 1.74 5.43 14.14
CA MET A 125 0.76 4.34 14.30
C MET A 125 1.34 2.93 14.07
N SER A 126 2.67 2.82 13.92
CA SER A 126 3.32 1.54 13.66
C SER A 126 3.59 0.83 14.97
N PRO A 127 3.55 -0.52 14.97
CA PRO A 127 4.03 -1.28 16.11
C PRO A 127 5.48 -0.94 16.51
N TYR A 128 6.24 -0.28 15.63
CA TYR A 128 7.62 0.13 15.87
C TYR A 128 7.75 1.37 16.77
N PHE A 129 6.68 2.16 16.98
CA PHE A 129 6.75 3.36 17.83
C PHE A 129 7.25 3.03 19.25
N TYR A 130 6.87 1.87 19.79
CA TYR A 130 7.24 1.46 21.13
C TYR A 130 8.75 1.19 21.25
N LEU A 131 9.37 0.64 20.21
CA LEU A 131 10.82 0.44 20.17
C LEU A 131 11.56 1.77 20.06
N LEU A 132 11.05 2.71 19.25
CA LEU A 132 11.59 4.07 19.17
C LEU A 132 11.50 4.80 20.51
N TYR A 133 10.38 4.63 21.23
CA TYR A 133 10.21 5.17 22.57
C TYR A 133 11.23 4.58 23.55
N LEU A 134 11.37 3.26 23.61
CA LEU A 134 12.33 2.60 24.50
C LEU A 134 13.76 3.05 24.23
N ASP A 135 14.15 3.17 22.96
CA ASP A 135 15.47 3.66 22.57
C ASP A 135 15.71 5.12 23.00
N SER A 136 14.67 5.96 22.92
CA SER A 136 14.76 7.37 23.34
C SER A 136 14.94 7.55 24.86
N VAL A 137 14.43 6.63 25.67
CA VAL A 137 14.45 6.71 27.14
C VAL A 137 15.64 5.95 27.74
N ALA A 138 15.99 4.80 27.16
CA ALA A 138 17.09 3.96 27.60
C ALA A 138 17.74 3.32 26.36
N PRO A 139 18.81 3.93 25.81
CA PRO A 139 19.44 3.45 24.58
C PRO A 139 19.80 1.98 24.74
N VAL A 140 19.22 1.17 23.89
CA VAL A 140 19.26 -0.28 24.03
C VAL A 140 20.68 -0.74 23.74
N LYS A 141 21.29 -1.56 24.63
CA LYS A 141 22.63 -2.10 24.40
C LYS A 141 22.68 -2.80 23.03
N ALA A 142 23.78 -2.58 22.29
CA ALA A 142 24.00 -3.06 20.91
C ALA A 142 23.44 -4.46 20.55
N PRO A 143 23.56 -5.52 21.37
CA PRO A 143 23.04 -6.83 20.99
C PRO A 143 21.50 -6.92 20.93
N VAL A 144 20.78 -6.19 21.78
CA VAL A 144 19.30 -6.17 21.74
C VAL A 144 18.82 -5.28 20.60
N SER A 145 19.55 -4.18 20.30
CA SER A 145 19.33 -3.37 19.10
C SER A 145 19.48 -4.19 17.82
N ILE A 146 20.52 -5.04 17.71
CA ILE A 146 20.70 -5.94 16.54
C ILE A 146 19.56 -6.96 16.44
N PHE A 147 19.11 -7.56 17.55
CA PHE A 147 17.99 -8.49 17.52
C PHE A 147 16.67 -7.82 17.12
N CYS A 148 16.40 -6.63 17.65
CA CYS A 148 15.27 -5.80 17.23
C CYS A 148 15.38 -5.38 15.77
N CYS A 149 16.57 -5.04 15.27
CA CYS A 149 16.84 -4.75 13.87
C CYS A 149 16.67 -5.97 12.96
N LEU A 150 17.03 -7.17 13.40
CA LEU A 150 16.82 -8.41 12.64
C LEU A 150 15.35 -8.83 12.64
N PHE A 151 14.65 -8.70 13.76
CA PHE A 151 13.20 -8.90 13.83
C PHE A 151 12.46 -7.86 12.99
N PHE A 152 12.91 -6.61 13.03
CA PHE A 152 12.44 -5.53 12.16
C PHE A 152 12.80 -5.81 10.70
N LEU A 153 13.97 -6.36 10.37
CA LEU A 153 14.34 -6.73 9.01
C LEU A 153 13.47 -7.88 8.49
N VAL A 154 13.16 -8.87 9.31
CA VAL A 154 12.25 -9.97 8.94
C VAL A 154 10.81 -9.46 8.82
N TYR A 155 10.36 -8.63 9.75
CA TYR A 155 9.06 -7.95 9.68
C TYR A 155 8.99 -7.04 8.44
N LEU A 156 10.04 -6.28 8.15
CA LEU A 156 10.17 -5.39 7.00
C LEU A 156 10.28 -6.21 5.73
N VAL A 157 10.90 -7.39 5.68
CA VAL A 157 10.86 -8.28 4.51
C VAL A 157 9.47 -8.85 4.31
N VAL A 158 8.77 -9.28 5.35
CA VAL A 158 7.38 -9.78 5.28
C VAL A 158 6.41 -8.65 4.90
N VAL A 159 6.59 -7.47 5.46
CA VAL A 159 5.80 -6.27 5.18
C VAL A 159 6.16 -5.72 3.81
N LEU A 160 7.42 -5.68 3.37
CA LEU A 160 7.85 -5.31 2.01
C LEU A 160 7.24 -6.29 1.00
N ILE A 161 7.25 -7.61 1.26
CA ILE A 161 6.55 -8.62 0.45
C ILE A 161 5.03 -8.32 0.33
N LEU A 162 4.41 -7.74 1.36
CA LEU A 162 3.01 -7.33 1.38
C LEU A 162 2.76 -5.89 0.89
N MET A 163 3.78 -5.02 0.92
CA MET A 163 3.75 -3.56 0.69
C MET A 163 4.36 -3.14 -0.65
N LEU A 164 4.88 -4.05 -1.49
CA LEU A 164 5.40 -3.71 -2.83
C LEU A 164 4.34 -3.22 -3.84
N VAL A 165 3.19 -2.73 -3.35
CA VAL A 165 2.21 -1.91 -4.06
C VAL A 165 2.30 -0.42 -3.67
N VAL A 166 2.97 -0.05 -2.58
CA VAL A 166 3.04 1.34 -2.07
C VAL A 166 4.44 1.62 -1.51
N LEU A 167 5.18 2.51 -2.16
CA LEU A 167 6.58 2.85 -1.88
C LEU A 167 6.77 3.72 -0.61
N ASP A 168 7.89 3.44 0.05
CA ASP A 168 8.78 4.21 0.95
C ASP A 168 8.35 4.79 2.33
N ASP A 169 9.21 4.44 3.30
CA ASP A 169 9.75 5.15 4.48
C ASP A 169 8.86 5.80 5.54
N PHE A 170 7.54 5.72 5.43
CA PHE A 170 6.65 6.32 6.43
C PHE A 170 5.72 5.28 7.01
N PHE A 171 6.31 4.43 7.86
CA PHE A 171 5.64 3.38 8.57
C PHE A 171 4.60 4.01 9.52
N CYS A 172 3.36 4.03 9.03
CA CYS A 172 2.08 4.23 9.71
C CYS A 172 1.42 5.62 9.77
N LEU A 173 2.01 6.66 9.17
CA LEU A 173 1.32 7.96 8.99
C LEU A 173 0.48 8.06 7.71
N TYR A 174 0.52 7.04 6.85
CA TYR A 174 -0.12 7.06 5.51
C TYR A 174 -1.22 6.01 5.29
N PHE A 175 -1.71 5.41 6.39
CA PHE A 175 -2.69 4.33 6.34
C PHE A 175 -4.11 4.74 5.89
N LEU A 176 -4.39 6.03 5.68
CA LEU A 176 -5.64 6.49 5.06
C LEU A 176 -5.57 6.56 3.53
N TRP A 177 -4.39 6.52 2.94
CA TRP A 177 -4.26 6.85 1.52
C TRP A 177 -4.93 5.79 0.66
N TRP A 178 -4.69 4.49 0.89
CA TRP A 178 -5.37 3.43 0.14
C TRP A 178 -6.90 3.40 0.34
N LEU A 179 -7.47 4.12 1.32
CA LEU A 179 -8.94 4.24 1.43
C LEU A 179 -9.52 4.94 0.19
N CYS A 180 -8.77 5.81 -0.49
CA CYS A 180 -9.24 6.37 -1.76
C CYS A 180 -9.31 5.32 -2.89
N LEU A 181 -8.61 4.19 -2.75
CA LEU A 181 -8.70 3.05 -3.65
C LEU A 181 -9.87 2.10 -3.30
N LEU A 182 -10.46 2.25 -2.12
CA LEU A 182 -11.50 1.35 -1.64
C LEU A 182 -12.71 1.27 -2.57
N PRO A 183 -13.25 2.37 -3.12
CA PRO A 183 -14.36 2.31 -4.08
C PRO A 183 -14.02 1.46 -5.32
N PHE A 184 -12.77 1.56 -5.80
CA PHE A 184 -12.29 0.75 -6.94
C PHE A 184 -12.11 -0.71 -6.55
N ALA A 185 -11.59 -0.99 -5.36
CA ALA A 185 -11.47 -2.35 -4.83
C ALA A 185 -12.85 -3.01 -4.70
N VAL A 186 -13.85 -2.29 -4.20
CA VAL A 186 -15.25 -2.75 -4.15
C VAL A 186 -15.79 -3.02 -5.55
N GLY A 187 -15.61 -2.09 -6.49
CA GLY A 187 -16.03 -2.26 -7.89
C GLY A 187 -15.36 -3.44 -8.61
N ALA A 188 -14.14 -3.81 -8.19
CA ALA A 188 -13.44 -4.97 -8.72
C ALA A 188 -14.02 -6.31 -8.21
N THR A 189 -14.76 -6.32 -7.08
CA THR A 189 -15.42 -7.52 -6.55
C THR A 189 -16.66 -7.93 -7.36
N ASP A 190 -17.35 -8.99 -6.96
CA ASP A 190 -18.59 -9.46 -7.60
C ASP A 190 -19.81 -8.58 -7.28
N MET A 191 -19.68 -7.60 -6.38
CA MET A 191 -20.71 -6.64 -5.97
C MET A 191 -22.06 -7.27 -5.55
N LYS A 192 -22.06 -8.57 -5.22
CA LYS A 192 -23.25 -9.24 -4.67
C LYS A 192 -23.55 -8.70 -3.28
N LYS A 193 -24.83 -8.78 -2.87
CA LYS A 193 -25.30 -8.32 -1.55
C LYS A 193 -24.45 -8.89 -0.41
N ASP A 194 -24.11 -10.19 -0.46
CA ASP A 194 -23.28 -10.83 0.56
C ASP A 194 -21.86 -10.27 0.61
N THR A 195 -21.24 -10.02 -0.56
CA THR A 195 -19.90 -9.41 -0.62
C THR A 195 -19.94 -7.97 -0.14
N LEU A 196 -20.99 -7.21 -0.45
CA LEU A 196 -21.17 -5.84 0.05
C LEU A 196 -21.35 -5.82 1.58
N LEU A 197 -22.13 -6.74 2.14
CA LEU A 197 -22.29 -6.88 3.59
C LEU A 197 -20.96 -7.23 4.25
N GLN A 198 -20.22 -8.20 3.72
CA GLN A 198 -18.90 -8.57 4.24
C GLN A 198 -17.89 -7.43 4.12
N THR A 199 -17.96 -6.64 3.05
CA THR A 199 -17.14 -5.43 2.88
C THR A 199 -17.48 -4.39 3.94
N GLY A 200 -18.77 -4.14 4.18
CA GLY A 200 -19.23 -3.22 5.23
C GLY A 200 -18.78 -3.66 6.62
N LEU A 201 -18.86 -4.96 6.93
CA LEU A 201 -18.36 -5.52 8.19
C LEU A 201 -16.84 -5.36 8.32
N ALA A 202 -16.08 -5.67 7.27
CA ALA A 202 -14.62 -5.51 7.29
C ALA A 202 -14.22 -4.03 7.48
N MET A 203 -14.95 -3.11 6.86
CA MET A 203 -14.76 -1.67 7.06
C MET A 203 -15.10 -1.21 8.48
N ALA A 204 -16.18 -1.76 9.06
CA ALA A 204 -16.54 -1.46 10.44
C ALA A 204 -15.45 -1.93 11.41
N VAL A 205 -14.91 -3.14 11.22
CA VAL A 205 -13.78 -3.65 12.02
C VAL A 205 -12.58 -2.72 11.91
N PHE A 206 -12.19 -2.33 10.69
CA PHE A 206 -11.11 -1.37 10.49
C PHE A 206 -11.36 -0.05 11.23
N GLN A 207 -12.56 0.52 11.11
CA GLN A 207 -12.90 1.77 11.77
C GLN A 207 -12.86 1.67 13.29
N VAL A 208 -13.36 0.57 13.87
CA VAL A 208 -13.29 0.31 15.31
C VAL A 208 -11.83 0.24 15.77
N THR A 209 -10.97 -0.48 15.04
CA THR A 209 -9.55 -0.56 15.40
C THR A 209 -8.82 0.78 15.26
N CYS A 210 -9.22 1.60 14.29
CA CYS A 210 -8.72 2.97 14.12
C CYS A 210 -9.11 3.85 15.33
N LEU A 211 -10.38 3.82 15.72
CA LEU A 211 -10.86 4.57 16.89
C LEU A 211 -10.21 4.08 18.19
N PHE A 212 -9.99 2.78 18.32
CA PHE A 212 -9.29 2.19 19.46
C PHE A 212 -7.84 2.66 19.56
N TRP A 213 -7.14 2.76 18.42
CA TRP A 213 -5.80 3.36 18.37
C TRP A 213 -5.83 4.85 18.75
N LEU A 214 -6.77 5.61 18.16
CA LEU A 214 -6.93 7.05 18.43
C LEU A 214 -7.23 7.34 19.90
N PHE A 215 -7.98 6.46 20.57
CA PHE A 215 -8.27 6.59 21.99
C PHE A 215 -6.98 6.60 22.83
N TYR A 216 -6.10 5.60 22.67
CA TYR A 216 -4.82 5.57 23.39
C TYR A 216 -3.84 6.63 22.91
N GLY A 217 -3.86 6.98 21.63
CA GLY A 217 -3.09 8.09 21.10
C GLY A 217 -3.48 9.42 21.77
N TYR A 218 -4.77 9.61 22.02
CA TYR A 218 -5.28 10.77 22.75
C TYR A 218 -4.83 10.78 24.22
N GLU A 219 -4.96 9.66 24.93
CA GLU A 219 -4.49 9.56 26.32
C GLU A 219 -2.98 9.80 26.47
N LEU A 220 -2.18 9.32 25.51
CA LEU A 220 -0.74 9.51 25.51
C LEU A 220 -0.35 10.97 25.21
N GLU A 221 -0.90 11.56 24.15
CA GLU A 221 -0.45 12.86 23.64
C GLU A 221 -1.08 14.04 24.39
N PHE A 222 -2.39 13.98 24.64
CA PHE A 222 -3.12 15.12 25.23
C PHE A 222 -3.26 15.01 26.75
N GLU A 223 -3.47 13.80 27.28
CA GLU A 223 -3.60 13.61 28.73
C GLU A 223 -2.27 13.29 29.41
N GLY A 224 -1.23 12.99 28.65
CA GLY A 224 0.11 12.69 29.17
C GLY A 224 0.18 11.38 29.98
N LYS A 225 -0.79 10.48 29.81
CA LYS A 225 -0.82 9.18 30.51
C LYS A 225 0.21 8.22 29.89
N PRO A 226 0.92 7.41 30.69
CA PRO A 226 1.95 6.50 30.19
C PRO A 226 1.38 5.21 29.59
N VAL A 227 0.44 5.29 28.65
CA VAL A 227 -0.27 4.16 28.01
C VAL A 227 0.51 3.51 26.84
N PHE A 228 1.83 3.41 26.97
CA PHE A 228 2.71 2.99 25.88
C PHE A 228 2.49 1.54 25.44
N LEU A 229 2.22 0.63 26.39
CA LEU A 229 1.99 -0.78 26.08
C LEU A 229 0.63 -0.98 25.39
N GLU A 230 -0.38 -0.30 25.89
CA GLU A 230 -1.75 -0.30 25.37
C GLU A 230 -1.77 0.25 23.94
N LEU A 231 -1.08 1.36 23.70
CA LEU A 231 -0.93 1.94 22.37
C LEU A 231 -0.15 0.99 21.43
N ALA A 232 0.85 0.25 21.93
CA ALA A 232 1.58 -0.75 21.15
C ALA A 232 0.68 -1.91 20.71
N LEU A 233 -0.14 -2.43 21.62
CA LEU A 233 -1.14 -3.46 21.32
C LEU A 233 -2.19 -2.93 20.35
N ALA A 234 -2.70 -1.71 20.57
CA ALA A 234 -3.65 -1.07 19.67
C ALA A 234 -3.07 -0.88 18.27
N SER A 235 -1.77 -0.53 18.16
CA SER A 235 -1.06 -0.41 16.88
C SER A 235 -0.97 -1.75 16.15
N ALA A 236 -0.69 -2.83 16.88
CA ALA A 236 -0.65 -4.18 16.30
C ALA A 236 -2.04 -4.65 15.83
N VAL A 237 -3.09 -4.38 16.59
CA VAL A 237 -4.48 -4.69 16.22
C VAL A 237 -4.90 -3.89 14.99
N PHE A 238 -4.60 -2.59 14.96
CA PHE A 238 -4.90 -1.72 13.83
C PHE A 238 -4.15 -2.13 12.56
N ALA A 239 -2.86 -2.43 12.66
CA ALA A 239 -2.07 -2.95 11.54
C ALA A 239 -2.62 -4.30 11.01
N SER A 240 -3.10 -5.16 11.90
CA SER A 240 -3.68 -6.45 11.53
C SER A 240 -5.01 -6.30 10.80
N SER A 241 -5.89 -5.39 11.24
CA SER A 241 -7.18 -5.16 10.57
C SER A 241 -7.00 -4.63 9.15
N GLN A 242 -6.01 -3.77 8.95
CA GLN A 242 -5.62 -3.25 7.64
C GLN A 242 -5.12 -4.34 6.71
N MET A 243 -4.20 -5.20 7.19
CA MET A 243 -3.73 -6.33 6.40
C MET A 243 -4.89 -7.29 6.06
N GLY A 244 -5.80 -7.50 7.02
CA GLY A 244 -7.02 -8.26 6.82
C GLY A 244 -7.89 -7.71 5.68
N LEU A 245 -8.04 -6.38 5.57
CA LEU A 245 -8.78 -5.74 4.47
C LEU A 245 -8.11 -5.98 3.11
N VAL A 246 -6.79 -5.86 3.01
CA VAL A 246 -6.06 -6.12 1.77
C VAL A 246 -6.24 -7.59 1.34
N VAL A 247 -6.07 -8.53 2.27
CA VAL A 247 -6.26 -9.97 2.02
C VAL A 247 -7.70 -10.26 1.61
N PHE A 248 -8.68 -9.65 2.27
CA PHE A 248 -10.10 -9.79 1.95
C PHE A 248 -10.40 -9.40 0.50
N PHE A 249 -9.99 -8.19 0.08
CA PHE A 249 -10.21 -7.72 -1.29
C PHE A 249 -9.45 -8.57 -2.32
N ALA A 250 -8.19 -8.92 -2.05
CA ALA A 250 -7.41 -9.77 -2.93
C ALA A 250 -8.08 -11.14 -3.13
N HIS A 251 -8.61 -11.74 -2.07
CA HIS A 251 -9.32 -13.01 -2.16
C HIS A 251 -10.62 -12.89 -2.97
N LYS A 252 -11.43 -11.86 -2.71
CA LYS A 252 -12.69 -11.61 -3.43
C LYS A 252 -12.48 -11.39 -4.93
N ILE A 253 -11.51 -10.54 -5.29
CA ILE A 253 -11.17 -10.25 -6.69
C ILE A 253 -10.65 -11.51 -7.38
N ARG A 254 -9.77 -12.27 -6.72
CA ARG A 254 -9.23 -13.53 -7.29
C ARG A 254 -10.32 -14.58 -7.50
N SER A 255 -11.25 -14.71 -6.55
CA SER A 255 -12.38 -15.63 -6.65
C SER A 255 -13.26 -15.29 -7.86
N LYS A 256 -13.64 -14.02 -8.02
CA LYS A 256 -14.38 -13.53 -9.19
C LYS A 256 -13.65 -13.83 -10.50
N ASN A 257 -12.36 -13.49 -10.59
CA ASN A 257 -11.56 -13.71 -11.80
C ASN A 257 -11.46 -15.22 -12.15
N LYS A 258 -11.37 -16.10 -11.13
CA LYS A 258 -11.36 -17.55 -11.34
C LYS A 258 -12.70 -18.05 -11.86
N MET A 259 -13.81 -17.57 -11.30
CA MET A 259 -15.17 -17.90 -11.78
C MET A 259 -15.37 -17.45 -13.23
N GLN A 260 -14.98 -16.21 -13.55
CA GLN A 260 -15.14 -15.65 -14.89
C GLN A 260 -14.35 -16.46 -15.94
N ARG A 261 -13.08 -16.79 -15.65
CA ARG A 261 -12.26 -17.66 -16.52
C ARG A 261 -12.87 -19.04 -16.73
N ALA A 262 -13.51 -19.62 -15.71
CA ALA A 262 -14.18 -20.91 -15.83
C ALA A 262 -15.43 -20.84 -16.72
N THR A 263 -16.22 -19.76 -16.59
CA THR A 263 -17.38 -19.50 -17.45
C THR A 263 -16.97 -19.27 -18.90
N ASP A 264 -15.92 -18.47 -19.12
CA ASP A 264 -15.39 -18.19 -20.46
C ASP A 264 -14.90 -19.48 -21.13
N ALA A 265 -14.16 -20.32 -20.41
CA ALA A 265 -13.68 -21.62 -20.91
C ALA A 265 -14.82 -22.59 -21.25
N ALA A 266 -15.87 -22.66 -20.41
CA ALA A 266 -17.04 -23.48 -20.67
C ALA A 266 -17.81 -23.01 -21.91
N SER A 267 -17.95 -21.68 -22.08
CA SER A 267 -18.59 -21.10 -23.26
C SER A 267 -17.82 -21.38 -24.55
N ALA A 268 -16.48 -21.29 -24.52
CA ALA A 268 -15.63 -21.60 -25.66
C ALA A 268 -15.69 -23.08 -26.05
N SER A 269 -15.70 -23.99 -25.07
CA SER A 269 -15.86 -25.43 -25.31
C SER A 269 -17.23 -25.75 -25.92
N SER A 270 -18.30 -25.10 -25.45
CA SER A 270 -19.64 -25.27 -26.02
C SER A 270 -19.73 -24.73 -27.44
N ALA A 271 -19.17 -23.54 -27.71
CA ALA A 271 -19.12 -22.96 -29.05
C ALA A 271 -18.32 -23.82 -30.03
N ALA A 272 -17.20 -24.39 -29.60
CA ALA A 272 -16.41 -25.33 -30.39
C ALA A 272 -17.21 -26.60 -30.74
N ALA A 273 -17.91 -27.19 -29.77
CA ALA A 273 -18.76 -28.37 -29.99
C ALA A 273 -19.94 -28.10 -30.94
N VAL A 274 -20.53 -26.89 -30.89
CA VAL A 274 -21.59 -26.47 -31.82
C VAL A 274 -21.05 -26.28 -33.23
N LEU A 275 -19.84 -25.72 -33.40
CA LEU A 275 -19.18 -25.57 -34.70
C LEU A 275 -18.82 -26.94 -35.30
N GLU A 276 -18.39 -27.89 -34.49
CA GLU A 276 -18.05 -29.25 -34.92
C GLU A 276 -19.30 -30.01 -35.39
N ARG A 277 -20.44 -29.89 -34.68
CA ARG A 277 -21.73 -30.45 -35.13
C ARG A 277 -22.26 -29.85 -36.43
N LYS A 278 -21.91 -28.61 -36.78
CA LYS A 278 -22.33 -27.96 -38.03
C LYS A 278 -21.45 -28.31 -39.24
N ARG A 279 -20.32 -28.99 -39.04
CA ARG A 279 -19.41 -29.42 -40.11
C ARG A 279 -19.69 -30.85 -40.62
N VAL A 280 -20.59 -31.58 -39.95
CA VAL A 280 -21.10 -32.90 -40.34
C VAL A 280 -22.45 -32.72 -41.02
#